data_AF-A0A6N7MD36-F1
#
_entry.id   AF-A0A6N7MD36-F1
#
_cell.length_a   1.000
_cell.length_b   1.000
_cell.length_c   1.000
_cell.angle_alpha   90.00
_cell.angle_beta   90.00
_cell.angle_gamma   90.00
#
_symmetry.space_group_name_H-M   'P 1'
#
loop_
_entity.id
_entity.type
_entity.pdbx_description
1 polymer ?
#
loop_
_entity_poly.entity_id
_entity_poly.type
_entity_poly.pdbx_seq_one_letter_code
_entity_poly.pdbx_strand_id
1 'polypeptide(L)'
;NPYPIFREHFTIPKLNHIPQEIKGNFEAMLDISKELDALIVFYNGPECGASAPDHFHFQAGNKFFMPVENEYENLKQKAGEAWFINEKITVYGIKDYLRKFVSLESNNKSSLLKTFNLIYAELETKAPSGQEPLLNILASFHEKRWRIILFPRSKHRPSQYFDKGTKNILISPAAVDMGGVFIFPQEKDFNKITKENIIDIFRQVSVSDRYFKDLKTAVQKKFSLA
;
A
#
# COMPACT_ATOMS: atom_id res chain seq x y z
N ASN A 1 8.23 16.83 -6.26
CA ASN A 1 8.00 15.94 -7.41
C ASN A 1 7.86 16.80 -8.66
N PRO A 2 8.64 16.56 -9.74
CA PRO A 2 8.55 17.36 -10.97
C PRO A 2 7.22 17.24 -11.73
N TYR A 3 6.45 16.17 -11.49
CA TYR A 3 5.14 15.92 -12.12
C TYR A 3 4.08 15.70 -11.03
N PRO A 4 3.66 16.76 -10.31
CA PRO A 4 2.79 16.62 -9.16
C PRO A 4 1.34 16.32 -9.55
N ILE A 5 0.70 15.38 -8.84
CA ILE A 5 -0.76 15.13 -8.86
C ILE A 5 -1.45 15.65 -7.60
N PHE A 6 -0.69 15.82 -6.52
CA PHE A 6 -1.10 16.50 -5.30
C PHE A 6 -0.67 17.96 -5.39
N ARG A 7 -1.34 18.85 -4.65
CA ARG A 7 -0.90 20.25 -4.52
C ARG A 7 0.49 20.31 -3.88
N GLU A 8 0.70 19.53 -2.82
CA GLU A 8 1.98 19.32 -2.19
C GLU A 8 2.41 17.88 -2.46
N HIS A 9 3.37 17.70 -3.37
CA HIS A 9 3.86 16.37 -3.76
C HIS A 9 5.38 16.28 -3.61
N PHE A 10 5.83 15.58 -2.59
CA PHE A 10 7.23 15.40 -2.28
C PHE A 10 7.75 14.04 -2.75
N THR A 11 9.01 14.02 -3.17
CA THR A 11 9.81 12.81 -3.35
C THR A 11 10.91 12.89 -2.29
N ILE A 12 11.04 11.87 -1.46
CA ILE A 12 11.92 11.83 -0.29
C ILE A 12 12.93 10.69 -0.50
N PRO A 13 14.01 10.93 -1.27
CA PRO A 13 15.00 9.91 -1.58
C PRO A 13 16.00 9.71 -0.44
N LYS A 14 16.62 8.52 -0.39
CA LYS A 14 17.86 8.33 0.38
C LYS A 14 19.01 9.08 -0.30
N LEU A 15 19.97 9.54 0.50
CA LEU A 15 21.19 10.19 -0.03
C LEU A 15 22.08 9.18 -0.76
N ASN A 16 22.23 7.98 -0.19
CA ASN A 16 22.97 6.90 -0.81
C ASN A 16 22.07 6.20 -1.84
N HIS A 17 22.67 5.81 -2.96
CA HIS A 17 22.01 4.97 -3.95
C HIS A 17 21.87 3.55 -3.40
N ILE A 18 20.65 3.20 -2.98
CA ILE A 18 20.30 1.88 -2.47
C ILE A 18 19.02 1.40 -3.18
N PRO A 19 18.82 0.09 -3.37
CA PRO A 19 17.61 -0.44 -4.00
C PRO A 19 16.32 0.01 -3.30
N GLN A 20 15.23 0.12 -4.07
CA GLN A 20 13.89 0.39 -3.55
C GLN A 20 13.39 -0.85 -2.78
N GLU A 21 13.73 -0.95 -1.49
CA GLU A 21 13.31 -2.04 -0.59
C GLU A 21 12.83 -1.51 0.77
N ILE A 22 11.60 -1.86 1.18
CA ILE A 22 11.05 -1.37 2.47
C ILE A 22 11.69 -2.04 3.68
N LYS A 23 12.22 -3.26 3.51
CA LYS A 23 12.88 -4.01 4.59
C LYS A 23 14.07 -3.19 5.10
N GLY A 24 14.09 -2.93 6.41
CA GLY A 24 15.10 -2.05 7.03
C GLY A 24 14.84 -0.54 6.87
N ASN A 25 13.86 -0.12 6.06
CA ASN A 25 13.50 1.30 5.87
C ASN A 25 12.12 1.67 6.42
N PHE A 26 11.28 0.71 6.81
CA PHE A 26 9.95 0.97 7.37
C PHE A 26 9.99 1.87 8.63
N GLU A 27 11.05 1.76 9.45
CA GLU A 27 11.21 2.63 10.62
C GLU A 27 11.28 4.11 10.23
N ALA A 28 12.04 4.44 9.18
CA ALA A 28 12.14 5.80 8.68
C ALA A 28 10.78 6.29 8.12
N MET A 29 9.95 5.40 7.55
CA MET A 29 8.59 5.76 7.13
C MET A 29 7.72 6.21 8.32
N LEU A 30 7.85 5.55 9.46
CA LEU A 30 7.12 5.93 10.68
C LEU A 30 7.59 7.28 11.23
N ASP A 31 8.90 7.52 11.23
CA ASP A 31 9.46 8.81 11.68
C ASP A 31 9.03 9.94 10.75
N ILE A 32 9.18 9.77 9.43
CA ILE A 32 8.81 10.77 8.43
C ILE A 32 7.30 11.05 8.46
N SER A 33 6.45 10.02 8.56
CA SER A 33 4.99 10.23 8.62
C SER A 33 4.53 10.93 9.89
N LYS A 34 5.31 10.85 10.98
CA LYS A 34 5.08 11.63 12.20
C LYS A 34 5.51 13.08 12.06
N GLU A 35 6.67 13.33 11.45
CA GLU A 35 7.17 14.70 11.23
C GLU A 35 6.36 15.45 10.14
N LEU A 36 5.84 14.72 9.16
CA LEU A 36 4.95 15.22 8.11
C LEU A 36 3.48 14.95 8.46
N ASP A 37 3.05 15.31 9.66
CA ASP A 37 1.70 15.02 10.15
C ASP A 37 0.57 15.73 9.37
N ALA A 38 0.87 16.72 8.53
CA ALA A 38 -0.08 17.32 7.60
C ALA A 38 -0.26 16.51 6.30
N LEU A 39 0.61 15.52 6.05
CA LEU A 39 0.71 14.77 4.81
C LEU A 39 0.51 13.26 5.03
N ILE A 40 0.28 12.56 3.93
CA ILE A 40 0.32 11.10 3.88
C ILE A 40 1.59 10.66 3.16
N VAL A 41 2.39 9.83 3.82
CA VAL A 41 3.62 9.27 3.28
C VAL A 41 3.28 7.95 2.62
N PHE A 42 3.84 7.68 1.44
CA PHE A 42 3.58 6.44 0.72
C PHE A 42 4.84 5.83 0.11
N TYR A 43 4.79 4.51 -0.02
CA TYR A 43 5.84 3.66 -0.56
C TYR A 43 5.27 2.77 -1.65
N ASN A 44 6.02 2.66 -2.75
CA ASN A 44 5.77 1.72 -3.84
C ASN A 44 6.93 0.74 -3.87
N GLY A 45 6.66 -0.57 -3.76
CA GLY A 45 7.68 -1.59 -4.03
C GLY A 45 8.23 -1.46 -5.46
N PRO A 46 9.41 -2.05 -5.74
CA PRO A 46 10.14 -1.86 -6.99
C PRO A 46 9.33 -2.30 -8.21
N GLU A 47 8.47 -3.30 -8.02
CA GLU A 47 7.52 -3.79 -9.02
C GLU A 47 6.07 -3.48 -8.65
N CYS A 48 5.82 -2.35 -7.99
CA CYS A 48 4.48 -1.91 -7.57
C CYS A 48 4.25 -0.42 -7.88
N GLY A 49 4.74 0.04 -9.03
CA GLY A 49 4.58 1.42 -9.48
C GLY A 49 5.66 2.37 -8.97
N ALA A 50 6.81 1.86 -8.51
CA ALA A 50 7.99 2.70 -8.27
C ALA A 50 8.50 3.29 -9.60
N SER A 51 8.81 4.59 -9.58
CA SER A 51 9.29 5.31 -10.76
C SER A 51 10.79 5.10 -11.03
N ALA A 52 11.57 4.98 -9.96
CA ALA A 52 13.00 4.66 -9.97
C ALA A 52 13.23 3.46 -9.04
N PRO A 53 13.15 2.21 -9.55
CA PRO A 53 13.28 1.01 -8.72
C PRO A 53 14.71 0.76 -8.24
N ASP A 54 15.69 1.40 -8.85
CA ASP A 54 17.11 1.35 -8.51
C ASP A 54 17.49 2.24 -7.32
N HIS A 55 16.70 3.27 -7.00
CA HIS A 55 16.99 4.23 -5.93
C HIS A 55 15.86 4.40 -4.93
N PHE A 56 16.16 4.16 -3.64
CA PHE A 56 15.17 4.23 -2.57
C PHE A 56 14.58 5.62 -2.38
N HIS A 57 13.26 5.70 -2.41
CA HIS A 57 12.52 6.90 -2.07
C HIS A 57 11.15 6.60 -1.47
N PHE A 58 10.73 7.47 -0.56
CA PHE A 58 9.33 7.65 -0.23
C PHE A 58 8.74 8.79 -1.06
N GLN A 59 7.42 8.91 -1.02
CA GLN A 59 6.71 10.07 -1.50
C GLN A 59 5.76 10.56 -0.42
N ALA A 60 5.35 11.82 -0.50
CA ALA A 60 4.33 12.36 0.38
C ALA A 60 3.37 13.27 -0.41
N GLY A 61 2.09 13.23 -0.03
CA GLY A 61 1.00 13.97 -0.65
C GLY A 61 0.07 14.59 0.38
N ASN A 62 -0.81 15.49 -0.05
CA ASN A 62 -1.87 16.04 0.80
C ASN A 62 -2.72 14.91 1.41
N LYS A 63 -2.98 14.97 2.72
CA LYS A 63 -3.95 14.08 3.38
C LYS A 63 -5.35 14.26 2.80
N PHE A 64 -6.16 13.21 2.97
CA PHE A 64 -7.56 13.16 2.57
C PHE A 64 -7.80 13.29 1.06
N PHE A 65 -6.74 13.27 0.26
CA PHE A 65 -6.83 13.23 -1.19
C PHE A 65 -7.25 11.85 -1.69
N MET A 66 -6.81 10.78 -1.00
CA MET A 66 -7.18 9.41 -1.39
C MET A 66 -8.47 8.98 -0.69
N PRO A 67 -9.46 8.40 -1.42
CA PRO A 67 -10.72 7.93 -0.85
C PRO A 67 -10.55 7.01 0.38
N VAL A 68 -9.55 6.12 0.37
CA VAL A 68 -9.30 5.21 1.50
C VAL A 68 -9.06 5.94 2.82
N GLU A 69 -8.49 7.16 2.81
CA GLU A 69 -8.25 7.94 4.03
C GLU A 69 -9.56 8.39 4.68
N ASN A 70 -10.49 8.88 3.87
CA ASN A 70 -11.79 9.39 4.30
C ASN A 70 -12.77 8.27 4.64
N GLU A 71 -12.68 7.14 3.92
CA GLU A 71 -13.60 6.02 4.06
C GLU A 71 -13.15 5.02 5.13
N TYR A 72 -11.91 5.11 5.63
CA TYR A 72 -11.28 4.11 6.50
C TYR A 72 -12.15 3.71 7.69
N GLU A 73 -12.65 4.68 8.47
CA GLU A 73 -13.43 4.37 9.68
C GLU A 73 -14.71 3.58 9.36
N ASN A 74 -15.41 3.98 8.30
CA ASN A 74 -16.62 3.31 7.84
C ASN A 74 -16.31 1.92 7.27
N LEU A 75 -15.19 1.77 6.54
CA LEU A 75 -14.72 0.48 6.03
C LEU A 75 -14.36 -0.46 7.18
N LYS A 76 -13.62 0.04 8.17
CA LYS A 76 -13.23 -0.72 9.37
C LYS A 76 -14.46 -1.19 10.15
N GLN A 77 -15.48 -0.35 10.29
CA GLN A 77 -16.72 -0.70 11.00
C GLN A 77 -17.58 -1.72 10.24
N LYS A 78 -17.74 -1.56 8.92
CA LYS A 78 -18.69 -2.37 8.12
C LYS A 78 -18.09 -3.65 7.55
N ALA A 79 -16.83 -3.61 7.15
CA ALA A 79 -16.17 -4.68 6.42
C ALA A 79 -14.80 -5.05 7.00
N GLY A 80 -14.37 -4.39 8.08
CA GLY A 80 -13.12 -4.64 8.75
C GLY A 80 -13.20 -5.87 9.64
N GLU A 81 -12.28 -6.80 9.43
CA GLU A 81 -12.11 -7.95 10.29
C GLU A 81 -10.91 -7.72 11.22
N ALA A 82 -11.15 -7.75 12.53
CA ALA A 82 -10.07 -7.67 13.52
C ALA A 82 -9.20 -8.92 13.43
N TRP A 83 -7.95 -8.75 12.99
CA TRP A 83 -6.97 -9.83 12.96
C TRP A 83 -6.29 -9.96 14.32
N PHE A 84 -5.98 -8.85 14.97
CA PHE A 84 -5.37 -8.81 16.30
C PHE A 84 -5.63 -7.46 16.97
N ILE A 85 -5.96 -7.45 18.26
CA ILE A 85 -6.19 -6.24 19.04
C ILE A 85 -5.59 -6.46 20.43
N ASN A 86 -4.76 -5.52 20.88
CA ASN A 86 -4.37 -5.39 22.28
C ASN A 86 -4.24 -3.91 22.67
N GLU A 87 -3.68 -3.63 23.84
CA GLU A 87 -3.52 -2.28 24.38
C GLU A 87 -2.55 -1.40 23.59
N LYS A 88 -1.67 -1.98 22.76
CA LYS A 88 -0.62 -1.27 22.02
C LYS A 88 -0.92 -1.15 20.54
N ILE A 89 -1.61 -2.11 19.93
CA ILE A 89 -1.81 -2.15 18.48
C ILE A 89 -3.15 -2.78 18.11
N THR A 90 -3.75 -2.25 17.05
CA THR A 90 -4.89 -2.86 16.38
C THR A 90 -4.52 -3.20 14.94
N VAL A 91 -4.84 -4.42 14.52
CA VAL A 91 -4.61 -4.96 13.19
C VAL A 91 -5.94 -5.39 12.60
N TYR A 92 -6.33 -4.78 11.49
CA TYR A 92 -7.57 -5.11 10.77
C TYR A 92 -7.26 -5.51 9.33
N GLY A 93 -7.90 -6.55 8.84
CA GLY A 93 -7.95 -6.88 7.42
C GLY A 93 -9.25 -6.40 6.79
N ILE A 94 -9.15 -5.71 5.66
CA ILE A 94 -10.29 -5.24 4.88
C ILE A 94 -10.24 -5.99 3.55
N LYS A 95 -11.22 -6.87 3.35
CA LYS A 95 -11.33 -7.71 2.15
C LYS A 95 -12.23 -7.06 1.09
N ASP A 96 -13.34 -6.48 1.52
CA ASP A 96 -14.45 -6.08 0.65
C ASP A 96 -14.41 -4.59 0.33
N TYR A 97 -13.37 -4.18 -0.40
CA TYR A 97 -13.15 -2.81 -0.84
C TYR A 97 -12.51 -2.75 -2.23
N LEU A 98 -12.85 -3.66 -3.16
CA LEU A 98 -12.19 -4.06 -4.44
C LEU A 98 -10.67 -4.36 -4.38
N ARG A 99 -9.92 -3.67 -3.52
CA ARG A 99 -8.54 -3.90 -3.13
C ARG A 99 -8.53 -4.39 -1.70
N LYS A 100 -7.70 -5.39 -1.43
CA LYS A 100 -7.53 -5.94 -0.09
C LYS A 100 -6.38 -5.22 0.59
N PHE A 101 -6.56 -4.87 1.86
CA PHE A 101 -5.49 -4.24 2.64
C PHE A 101 -5.53 -4.65 4.10
N VAL A 102 -4.36 -4.58 4.73
CA VAL A 102 -4.18 -4.75 6.17
C VAL A 102 -3.87 -3.38 6.75
N SER A 103 -4.57 -3.01 7.82
CA SER A 103 -4.32 -1.75 8.53
C SER A 103 -3.74 -2.00 9.91
N LEU A 104 -2.75 -1.19 10.28
CA LEU A 104 -2.11 -1.17 11.58
C LEU A 104 -2.32 0.20 12.21
N GLU A 105 -2.86 0.25 13.43
CA GLU A 105 -3.00 1.49 14.18
C GLU A 105 -2.39 1.36 15.57
N SER A 106 -1.58 2.34 15.96
CA SER A 106 -0.84 2.33 17.22
C SER A 106 -0.26 3.70 17.53
N ASN A 107 -0.07 4.02 18.81
CA ASN A 107 0.81 5.11 19.27
C ASN A 107 2.21 4.61 19.70
N ASN A 108 2.50 3.32 19.51
CA ASN A 108 3.74 2.67 19.89
C ASN A 108 4.52 2.24 18.65
N LYS A 109 5.59 2.98 18.35
CA LYS A 109 6.49 2.72 17.20
C LYS A 109 7.05 1.30 17.20
N SER A 110 7.48 0.78 18.36
CA SER A 110 8.05 -0.56 18.49
C SER A 110 7.02 -1.66 18.18
N SER A 111 5.76 -1.49 18.61
CA SER A 111 4.67 -2.40 18.25
C SER A 111 4.41 -2.41 16.75
N LEU A 112 4.41 -1.24 16.08
CA LEU A 112 4.28 -1.17 14.62
C LEU A 112 5.43 -1.88 13.90
N LEU A 113 6.67 -1.66 14.33
CA LEU A 113 7.85 -2.33 13.77
C LEU A 113 7.75 -3.85 13.91
N LYS A 114 7.45 -4.35 15.12
CA LYS A 114 7.29 -5.80 15.39
C LYS A 114 6.21 -6.37 14.48
N THR A 115 5.04 -5.73 14.43
CA THR A 115 3.89 -6.22 13.66
C THR A 115 4.12 -6.15 12.15
N PHE A 116 4.71 -5.06 11.65
CA PHE A 116 5.08 -4.94 10.25
C PHE A 116 6.06 -6.04 9.86
N ASN A 117 7.13 -6.25 10.65
CA ASN A 117 8.12 -7.30 10.36
C ASN A 117 7.48 -8.71 10.34
N LEU A 118 6.53 -8.98 11.23
CA LEU A 118 5.80 -10.26 11.26
C LEU A 118 4.97 -10.48 9.98
N ILE A 119 4.26 -9.45 9.52
CA ILE A 119 3.48 -9.46 8.27
C ILE A 119 4.41 -9.56 7.08
N TYR A 120 5.44 -8.72 7.02
CA TYR A 120 6.41 -8.68 5.93
C TYR A 120 7.09 -10.04 5.74
N ALA A 121 7.52 -10.71 6.81
CA ALA A 121 8.10 -12.06 6.69
C ALA A 121 7.13 -13.08 6.09
N GLU A 122 5.82 -12.95 6.34
CA GLU A 122 4.81 -13.81 5.72
C GLU A 122 4.55 -13.46 4.25
N LEU A 123 4.71 -12.19 3.85
CA LEU A 123 4.66 -11.81 2.44
C LEU A 123 5.90 -12.32 1.71
N GLU A 124 7.08 -12.26 2.35
CA GLU A 124 8.38 -12.72 1.85
C GLU A 124 8.39 -14.23 1.57
N THR A 125 7.75 -15.06 2.40
CA THR A 125 7.66 -16.51 2.12
C THR A 125 6.88 -16.86 0.85
N LYS A 126 6.07 -15.92 0.34
CA LYS A 126 5.24 -16.08 -0.86
C LYS A 126 5.80 -15.32 -2.07
N ALA A 127 6.85 -14.53 -1.88
CA ALA A 127 7.53 -13.83 -2.96
C ALA A 127 8.57 -14.75 -3.64
N PRO A 128 8.92 -14.51 -4.91
CA PRO A 128 10.07 -15.16 -5.52
C PRO A 128 11.35 -14.91 -4.69
N SER A 129 12.21 -15.93 -4.62
CA SER A 129 13.45 -15.84 -3.85
C SER A 129 14.31 -14.64 -4.29
N GLY A 130 14.75 -13.84 -3.32
CA GLY A 130 15.58 -12.66 -3.56
C GLY A 130 14.84 -11.44 -4.11
N GLN A 131 13.50 -11.45 -4.15
CA GLN A 131 12.68 -10.30 -4.56
C GLN A 131 11.85 -9.76 -3.39
N GLU A 132 11.67 -8.44 -3.35
CA GLU A 132 10.75 -7.82 -2.40
C GLU A 132 9.31 -8.29 -2.68
N PRO A 133 8.50 -8.60 -1.65
CA PRO A 133 7.09 -8.83 -1.83
C PRO A 133 6.41 -7.63 -2.48
N LEU A 134 5.52 -7.92 -3.44
CA LEU A 134 4.75 -6.87 -4.11
C LEU A 134 3.85 -6.16 -3.08
N LEU A 135 4.17 -4.90 -2.79
CA LEU A 135 3.57 -4.15 -1.68
C LEU A 135 3.49 -2.65 -2.01
N ASN A 136 2.34 -2.06 -1.68
CA ASN A 136 2.22 -0.61 -1.51
C ASN A 136 1.89 -0.30 -0.05
N ILE A 137 2.39 0.83 0.45
CA ILE A 137 2.16 1.25 1.84
C ILE A 137 1.72 2.71 1.85
N LEU A 138 0.72 3.01 2.66
CA LEU A 138 0.36 4.36 3.07
C LEU A 138 0.61 4.48 4.59
N ALA A 139 1.21 5.59 5.02
CA ALA A 139 1.46 5.90 6.42
C ALA A 139 1.02 7.33 6.72
N SER A 140 0.19 7.48 7.75
CA SER A 140 -0.26 8.77 8.24
C SER A 140 -0.15 8.80 9.76
N PHE A 141 0.08 9.99 10.31
CA PHE A 141 0.07 10.22 11.74
C PHE A 141 -1.00 11.26 12.09
N HIS A 142 -1.94 10.92 12.96
CA HIS A 142 -3.01 11.83 13.37
C HIS A 142 -3.37 11.58 14.85
N GLU A 143 -3.65 12.64 15.60
CA GLU A 143 -4.00 12.55 17.03
C GLU A 143 -3.06 11.65 17.86
N LYS A 144 -1.75 11.79 17.64
CA LYS A 144 -0.69 11.02 18.30
C LYS A 144 -0.71 9.51 18.02
N ARG A 145 -1.35 9.08 16.93
CA ARG A 145 -1.40 7.69 16.49
C ARG A 145 -1.00 7.57 15.03
N TRP A 146 -0.24 6.53 14.71
CA TRP A 146 -0.03 6.13 13.33
C TRP A 146 -1.21 5.31 12.84
N ARG A 147 -1.54 5.50 11.56
CA ARG A 147 -2.30 4.57 10.75
C ARG A 147 -1.45 4.18 9.55
N ILE A 148 -1.20 2.89 9.43
CA ILE A 148 -0.48 2.28 8.32
C ILE A 148 -1.46 1.41 7.55
N ILE A 149 -1.52 1.57 6.23
CA ILE A 149 -2.30 0.72 5.33
C ILE A 149 -1.34 0.01 4.39
N LEU A 150 -1.34 -1.32 4.47
CA LEU A 150 -0.54 -2.22 3.66
C LEU A 150 -1.45 -2.81 2.58
N PHE A 151 -1.09 -2.64 1.31
CA PHE A 151 -1.73 -3.30 0.18
C PHE A 151 -0.83 -4.41 -0.37
N PRO A 152 -0.95 -5.66 0.11
CA PRO A 152 -0.31 -6.80 -0.56
C PRO A 152 -0.84 -6.92 -1.99
N ARG A 153 0.08 -7.11 -2.94
CA ARG A 153 -0.21 -7.18 -4.37
C ARG A 153 0.09 -8.58 -4.90
N SER A 154 -0.56 -8.95 -6.01
CA SER A 154 -0.30 -10.20 -6.74
C SER A 154 0.41 -9.99 -8.08
N LYS A 155 0.37 -8.78 -8.63
CA LYS A 155 1.01 -8.44 -9.89
C LYS A 155 1.47 -6.99 -9.89
N HIS A 156 2.59 -6.75 -10.57
CA HIS A 156 3.07 -5.41 -10.89
C HIS A 156 2.05 -4.66 -11.75
N ARG A 157 1.74 -5.23 -12.92
CA ARG A 157 0.87 -4.60 -13.93
C ARG A 157 -0.29 -5.52 -14.32
N PRO A 158 -1.48 -4.97 -14.57
CA PRO A 158 -2.60 -5.73 -15.08
C PRO A 158 -2.38 -6.08 -16.57
N SER A 159 -3.13 -7.04 -17.10
CA SER A 159 -3.01 -7.50 -18.49
C SER A 159 -3.21 -6.36 -19.51
N GLN A 160 -4.10 -5.41 -19.21
CA GLN A 160 -4.42 -4.27 -20.06
C GLN A 160 -3.19 -3.40 -20.38
N TYR A 161 -2.19 -3.37 -19.49
CA TYR A 161 -0.93 -2.67 -19.75
C TYR A 161 -0.18 -3.26 -20.95
N PHE A 162 -0.27 -4.57 -21.14
CA PHE A 162 0.45 -5.32 -22.17
C PHE A 162 -0.37 -5.60 -23.43
N ASP A 163 -1.69 -5.33 -23.38
CA ASP A 163 -2.55 -5.43 -24.56
C ASP A 163 -2.04 -4.50 -25.68
N LYS A 164 -2.42 -4.81 -26.92
CA LYS A 164 -2.04 -4.03 -28.11
C LYS A 164 -3.24 -3.30 -28.70
N GLY A 165 -2.97 -2.21 -29.43
CA GLY A 165 -4.00 -1.44 -30.13
C GLY A 165 -5.02 -0.81 -29.19
N THR A 166 -6.30 -0.88 -29.56
CA THR A 166 -7.40 -0.22 -28.82
C THR A 166 -7.62 -0.78 -27.42
N LYS A 167 -7.27 -2.05 -27.17
CA LYS A 167 -7.39 -2.72 -25.86
C LYS A 167 -6.35 -2.27 -24.84
N ASN A 168 -5.20 -1.76 -25.28
CA ASN A 168 -4.10 -1.33 -24.42
C ASN A 168 -4.49 -0.18 -23.49
N ILE A 169 -4.41 -0.34 -22.18
CA ILE A 169 -4.57 0.76 -21.21
C ILE A 169 -3.22 0.97 -20.51
N LEU A 170 -2.61 2.15 -20.66
CA LEU A 170 -1.34 2.45 -20.01
C LEU A 170 -1.55 2.74 -18.52
N ILE A 171 -1.69 1.68 -17.73
CA ILE A 171 -1.94 1.75 -16.29
C ILE A 171 -1.09 0.76 -15.49
N SER A 172 -0.41 1.27 -14.47
CA SER A 172 0.44 0.50 -13.56
C SER A 172 0.15 0.91 -12.13
N PRO A 173 -0.90 0.36 -11.49
CA PRO A 173 -1.39 0.86 -10.21
C PRO A 173 -0.30 0.94 -9.14
N ALA A 174 -0.13 2.11 -8.56
CA ALA A 174 0.78 2.42 -7.44
C ALA A 174 -0.02 2.68 -6.15
N ALA A 175 0.64 3.11 -5.07
CA ALA A 175 0.01 3.35 -3.77
C ALA A 175 -1.18 4.32 -3.83
N VAL A 176 -1.08 5.35 -4.67
CA VAL A 176 -2.15 6.35 -4.86
C VAL A 176 -3.38 5.75 -5.55
N ASP A 177 -3.18 4.92 -6.58
CA ASP A 177 -4.24 4.16 -7.24
C ASP A 177 -4.90 3.16 -6.29
N MET A 178 -4.09 2.46 -5.48
CA MET A 178 -4.57 1.55 -4.45
C MET A 178 -5.36 2.29 -3.35
N GLY A 179 -5.01 3.54 -3.09
CA GLY A 179 -5.73 4.44 -2.19
C GLY A 179 -7.06 4.97 -2.76
N GLY A 180 -7.33 4.76 -4.05
CA GLY A 180 -8.60 5.07 -4.70
C GLY A 180 -8.58 6.22 -5.70
N VAL A 181 -7.41 6.82 -5.98
CA VAL A 181 -7.27 7.85 -7.03
C VAL A 181 -6.63 7.22 -8.25
N PHE A 182 -7.46 6.84 -9.22
CA PHE A 182 -7.02 6.06 -10.38
C PHE A 182 -6.54 6.97 -11.53
N ILE A 183 -5.23 6.95 -11.80
CA ILE A 183 -4.58 7.98 -12.63
C ILE A 183 -4.25 7.45 -14.01
N PHE A 184 -4.60 8.21 -15.04
CA PHE A 184 -4.33 7.86 -16.44
C PHE A 184 -3.37 8.88 -17.07
N PRO A 185 -2.18 8.45 -17.53
CA PRO A 185 -1.22 9.35 -18.19
C PRO A 185 -1.63 9.71 -19.62
N GLN A 186 -2.61 9.02 -20.21
CA GLN A 186 -3.06 9.24 -21.58
C GLN A 186 -4.56 9.51 -21.60
N GLU A 187 -4.95 10.60 -22.26
CA GLU A 187 -6.35 11.01 -22.41
C GLU A 187 -7.21 9.90 -23.05
N LYS A 188 -6.67 9.19 -24.06
CA LYS A 188 -7.38 8.07 -24.69
C LYS A 188 -7.80 6.98 -23.70
N ASP A 189 -6.98 6.75 -22.67
CA ASP A 189 -7.20 5.70 -21.70
C ASP A 189 -8.17 6.16 -20.61
N PHE A 190 -8.09 7.43 -20.22
CA PHE A 190 -9.09 8.07 -19.37
C PHE A 190 -10.49 8.03 -19.99
N ASN A 191 -10.62 8.37 -21.27
CA ASN A 191 -11.92 8.45 -21.94
C ASN A 191 -12.58 7.08 -22.18
N LYS A 192 -11.79 6.00 -22.27
CA LYS A 192 -12.31 4.67 -22.61
C LYS A 192 -12.50 3.75 -21.42
N ILE A 193 -11.88 4.05 -20.26
CA ILE A 193 -11.92 3.16 -19.11
C ILE A 193 -13.37 2.93 -18.68
N THR A 194 -13.73 1.67 -18.45
CA THR A 194 -15.05 1.32 -17.91
C THR A 194 -14.97 0.83 -16.47
N LYS A 195 -16.12 0.79 -15.79
CA LYS A 195 -16.26 0.19 -14.46
C LYS A 195 -15.73 -1.24 -14.42
N GLU A 196 -16.04 -2.03 -15.45
CA GLU A 196 -15.63 -3.43 -15.55
C GLU A 196 -14.11 -3.55 -15.69
N ASN A 197 -13.48 -2.64 -16.43
CA ASN A 197 -12.01 -2.57 -16.51
C ASN A 197 -11.40 -2.25 -15.15
N ILE A 198 -11.95 -1.29 -14.41
CA ILE A 198 -11.45 -0.91 -13.08
C ILE A 198 -11.53 -2.09 -12.11
N ILE A 199 -12.68 -2.77 -12.06
CA ILE A 199 -12.88 -3.95 -11.21
C ILE A 199 -11.89 -5.05 -11.59
N ASP A 200 -11.73 -5.32 -12.88
CA ASP A 200 -10.81 -6.35 -13.36
C ASP A 200 -9.34 -6.02 -13.05
N ILE A 201 -8.90 -4.78 -13.31
CA ILE A 201 -7.54 -4.31 -13.02
C ILE A 201 -7.23 -4.48 -11.53
N PHE A 202 -8.09 -3.99 -10.64
CA PHE A 202 -7.87 -4.12 -9.20
C PHE A 202 -7.91 -5.57 -8.72
N ARG A 203 -8.77 -6.41 -9.31
CA ARG A 203 -8.79 -7.86 -9.04
C ARG A 203 -7.48 -8.54 -9.44
N GLN A 204 -6.89 -8.16 -10.57
CA GLN A 204 -5.65 -8.75 -11.06
C GLN A 204 -4.44 -8.38 -10.19
N VAL A 205 -4.38 -7.14 -9.70
CA VAL A 205 -3.22 -6.64 -8.96
C VAL A 205 -3.33 -6.81 -7.46
N SER A 206 -4.53 -6.95 -6.90
CA SER A 206 -4.75 -7.24 -5.48
C SER A 206 -4.61 -8.73 -5.20
N VAL A 207 -4.22 -9.08 -3.96
CA VAL A 207 -4.16 -10.48 -3.55
C VAL A 207 -5.51 -11.20 -3.59
N SER A 208 -5.45 -12.50 -3.87
CA SER A 208 -6.64 -13.37 -3.88
C SER A 208 -7.24 -13.54 -2.47
N ASP A 209 -8.49 -13.96 -2.41
CA ASP A 209 -9.19 -14.25 -1.14
C ASP A 209 -8.47 -15.32 -0.33
N ARG A 210 -7.96 -16.35 -1.01
CA ARG A 210 -7.17 -17.42 -0.39
C ARG A 210 -5.89 -16.87 0.20
N TYR A 211 -5.13 -16.09 -0.56
CA TYR A 211 -3.89 -15.47 -0.07
C TYR A 211 -4.14 -14.61 1.17
N PHE A 212 -5.20 -13.80 1.15
CA PHE A 212 -5.55 -12.91 2.25
C PHE A 212 -5.98 -13.68 3.51
N LYS A 213 -6.75 -14.76 3.35
CA LYS A 213 -7.11 -15.68 4.44
C LYS A 213 -5.89 -16.38 5.04
N ASP A 214 -4.95 -16.82 4.20
CA ASP A 214 -3.71 -17.46 4.66
C ASP A 214 -2.84 -16.46 5.43
N LEU A 215 -2.72 -15.23 4.94
CA LEU A 215 -2.01 -14.14 5.61
C LEU A 215 -2.61 -13.85 7.00
N LYS A 216 -3.95 -13.71 7.08
CA LYS A 216 -4.66 -13.57 8.36
C LYS A 216 -4.28 -14.68 9.33
N THR A 217 -4.38 -15.94 8.89
CA THR A 217 -4.12 -17.11 9.73
C THR A 217 -2.69 -17.11 10.26
N ALA A 218 -1.71 -16.78 9.42
CA ALA A 218 -0.31 -16.67 9.82
C ALA A 218 -0.08 -15.54 10.84
N VAL A 219 -0.69 -14.37 10.60
CA VAL A 219 -0.61 -13.22 11.52
C VAL A 219 -1.20 -13.58 12.88
N GLN A 220 -2.40 -14.15 12.92
CA GLN A 220 -3.07 -14.57 14.16
C GLN A 220 -2.26 -15.61 14.93
N LYS A 221 -1.71 -16.61 14.24
CA LYS A 221 -0.85 -17.62 14.85
C LYS A 221 0.40 -17.01 15.47
N LYS A 222 1.10 -16.11 14.77
CA LYS A 222 2.30 -15.47 15.29
C LYS A 222 2.01 -14.58 16.50
N PHE A 223 0.87 -13.89 16.54
CA PHE A 223 0.46 -13.11 17.71
C PHE A 223 0.05 -13.97 18.91
N SER A 224 -0.50 -15.17 18.69
CA SER A 224 -0.80 -16.09 19.80
C SER A 224 0.44 -16.70 20.48
N LEU A 225 1.61 -16.62 19.82
CA LEU A 225 2.87 -17.18 20.29
C LEU A 225 3.83 -16.13 20.87
N ALA A 226 3.47 -14.84 20.83
CA ALA A 226 4.38 -13.71 21.02
C ALA A 226 3.94 -12.74 22.12
#